data_AF-A0A5J5DQQ3-F1
#
_entry.id   AF-A0A5J5DQQ3-F1
#
_cell.length_a   1.000
_cell.length_b   1.000
_cell.length_c   1.000
_cell.angle_alpha   90.00
_cell.angle_beta   90.00
_cell.angle_gamma   90.00
#
_symmetry.space_group_name_H-M   'P 1'
#
loop_
_entity.id
_entity.type
_entity.pdbx_description
1 polymer ?
#
loop_
_entity_poly.entity_id
_entity_poly.type
_entity_poly.pdbx_seq_one_letter_code
_entity_poly.pdbx_strand_id
1 'polypeptide(L)'
;MSRNWTYSQQQRLMSRRQNQEQLRQQEARRVDRERQLQAGVRDEDNYEKRRYLRQAQDELKERQMETALLKAEEEKINREKQLEQEERMAKELARINYETQREEKMRQYIQENSIELRELESKLKSAYVNKERAAQIAEQEAMRFDTMREEADLARKMKSEHERAAVEKQKLEQKRHEELAQYQRQLEQQLLERERKRQEAYEEFLKEKLMVDEIRQLKLEKVRATQQHIEEFKKQQAEWRRMEQEKIEAENKRIMEFASHQEHMEENRMAKIKEREEAKEHLHKILSEKIKEEREQREEMERVREELYLEEQEEANRQRDLEEMEKKIRQRLMMQQTCQQQMAFKEMRRQAEKEEEEAFRKMMMAKFAEDDRLEQMNAQKRRMKQLEHKREVEKLIEDRRRQHEADMELEAKERAIEQEREALRRQIIEEERQRLLKRHATKLLGYLPKGLLREDDLEHFDEDFRKNFKTRQADIFSDDGWEGDD
;
A
#
# COMPACT_ATOMS: atom_id res chain seq x y z
N MET A 1 -29.54 116.57 103.01
CA MET A 1 -29.12 116.28 101.62
C MET A 1 -30.40 116.12 100.79
N SER A 2 -30.77 117.04 99.88
CA SER A 2 -32.04 116.95 99.09
C SER A 2 -32.15 117.95 97.91
N ARG A 3 -31.53 117.66 96.74
CA ARG A 3 -31.73 118.41 95.47
C ARG A 3 -31.67 117.44 94.28
N ASN A 4 -32.45 117.72 93.21
CA ASN A 4 -32.39 117.26 91.78
C ASN A 4 -33.74 116.73 91.23
N TRP A 5 -34.26 117.26 90.11
CA TRP A 5 -35.38 116.60 89.38
C TRP A 5 -35.69 117.03 87.90
N THR A 6 -36.16 118.27 87.65
CA THR A 6 -37.34 118.44 86.76
C THR A 6 -37.14 118.64 85.26
N TYR A 7 -35.92 118.85 84.74
CA TYR A 7 -35.68 118.98 83.28
C TYR A 7 -35.88 117.61 82.61
N SER A 8 -37.08 117.33 82.06
CA SER A 8 -37.52 115.92 82.07
C SER A 8 -38.47 115.42 80.97
N GLN A 9 -39.53 116.12 80.52
CA GLN A 9 -40.56 115.45 79.69
C GLN A 9 -40.24 115.40 78.19
N GLN A 10 -39.70 116.48 77.61
CA GLN A 10 -39.26 116.47 76.20
C GLN A 10 -37.90 115.77 76.06
N GLN A 11 -37.01 115.94 77.03
CA GLN A 11 -35.81 115.11 77.15
C GLN A 11 -36.22 113.63 77.29
N ARG A 12 -37.27 113.29 78.06
CA ARG A 12 -37.88 111.94 78.03
C ARG A 12 -38.39 111.54 76.65
N LEU A 13 -39.10 112.38 75.89
CA LEU A 13 -39.64 111.97 74.58
C LEU A 13 -38.55 111.70 73.53
N MET A 14 -37.56 112.59 73.42
CA MET A 14 -36.44 112.40 72.50
C MET A 14 -35.50 111.28 72.96
N SER A 15 -35.15 111.22 74.25
CA SER A 15 -34.42 110.08 74.80
C SER A 15 -35.23 108.79 74.71
N ARG A 16 -36.58 108.80 74.74
CA ARG A 16 -37.41 107.60 74.51
C ARG A 16 -37.38 107.16 73.05
N ARG A 17 -37.33 108.09 72.07
CA ARG A 17 -37.11 107.74 70.66
C ARG A 17 -35.69 107.21 70.40
N GLN A 18 -34.66 107.90 70.89
CA GLN A 18 -33.28 107.43 70.76
C GLN A 18 -33.06 106.10 71.49
N ASN A 19 -33.59 105.94 72.72
CA ASN A 19 -33.55 104.66 73.42
C ASN A 19 -34.37 103.60 72.67
N GLN A 20 -35.49 103.93 72.00
CA GLN A 20 -36.21 102.97 71.15
C GLN A 20 -35.42 102.56 69.91
N GLU A 21 -34.71 103.47 69.24
CA GLU A 21 -33.84 103.12 68.11
C GLU A 21 -32.60 102.35 68.56
N GLN A 22 -31.99 102.72 69.68
CA GLN A 22 -30.90 101.96 70.29
C GLN A 22 -31.36 100.57 70.74
N LEU A 23 -32.55 100.44 71.35
CA LEU A 23 -33.15 99.15 71.68
C LEU A 23 -33.40 98.32 70.41
N ARG A 24 -34.01 98.90 69.36
CA ARG A 24 -34.20 98.20 68.07
C ARG A 24 -32.89 97.78 67.42
N GLN A 25 -31.84 98.60 67.48
CA GLN A 25 -30.52 98.23 66.97
C GLN A 25 -29.84 97.16 67.84
N GLN A 26 -30.05 97.17 69.16
CA GLN A 26 -29.56 96.14 70.07
C GLN A 26 -30.32 94.82 69.89
N GLU A 27 -31.64 94.87 69.68
CA GLU A 27 -32.51 93.73 69.35
C GLU A 27 -32.16 93.17 67.98
N ALA A 28 -31.99 93.99 66.94
CA ALA A 28 -31.51 93.55 65.63
C ALA A 28 -30.13 92.88 65.74
N ARG A 29 -29.16 93.53 66.41
CA ARG A 29 -27.85 92.92 66.71
C ARG A 29 -27.92 91.68 67.61
N ARG A 30 -29.02 91.45 68.33
CA ARG A 30 -29.25 90.22 69.10
C ARG A 30 -29.80 89.12 68.19
N VAL A 31 -30.82 89.44 67.38
CA VAL A 31 -31.42 88.53 66.39
C VAL A 31 -30.42 88.12 65.31
N ASP A 32 -29.56 89.03 64.84
CA ASP A 32 -28.50 88.71 63.88
C ASP A 32 -27.45 87.80 64.50
N ARG A 33 -27.06 88.02 65.77
CA ARG A 33 -26.17 87.11 66.51
C ARG A 33 -26.83 85.76 66.76
N GLU A 34 -28.12 85.73 67.10
CA GLU A 34 -28.88 84.50 67.30
C GLU A 34 -29.02 83.72 65.97
N ARG A 35 -29.26 84.40 64.86
CA ARG A 35 -29.27 83.82 63.51
C ARG A 35 -27.90 83.31 63.10
N GLN A 36 -26.80 84.02 63.41
CA GLN A 36 -25.44 83.56 63.18
C GLN A 36 -25.11 82.31 64.01
N LEU A 37 -25.52 82.27 65.28
CA LEU A 37 -25.38 81.09 66.14
C LEU A 37 -26.22 79.91 65.61
N GLN A 38 -27.47 80.13 65.22
CA GLN A 38 -28.32 79.09 64.61
C GLN A 38 -27.78 78.60 63.25
N ALA A 39 -27.13 79.46 62.46
CA ALA A 39 -26.44 79.06 61.25
C ALA A 39 -25.21 78.21 61.57
N GLY A 40 -24.38 78.64 62.53
CA GLY A 40 -23.23 77.89 63.03
C GLY A 40 -23.61 76.49 63.52
N VAL A 41 -24.61 76.37 64.38
CA VAL A 41 -25.12 75.06 64.87
C VAL A 41 -25.63 74.18 63.72
N ARG A 42 -26.28 74.75 62.70
CA ARG A 42 -26.72 73.97 61.52
C ARG A 42 -25.56 73.54 60.64
N ASP A 43 -24.53 74.36 60.51
CA ASP A 43 -23.33 74.02 59.74
C ASP A 43 -22.46 73.01 60.50
N GLU A 44 -22.42 73.05 61.82
CA GLU A 44 -21.87 72.02 62.70
C GLU A 44 -22.65 70.70 62.56
N ASP A 45 -23.97 70.69 62.71
CA ASP A 45 -24.84 69.52 62.45
C ASP A 45 -24.60 68.91 61.06
N ASN A 46 -24.47 69.77 60.03
CA ASN A 46 -24.23 69.34 58.65
C ASN A 46 -22.80 68.82 58.46
N TYR A 47 -21.81 69.40 59.14
CA TYR A 47 -20.43 68.93 59.14
C TYR A 47 -20.32 67.57 59.83
N GLU A 48 -20.95 67.38 60.99
CA GLU A 48 -21.03 66.10 61.69
C GLU A 48 -21.75 65.04 60.84
N LYS A 49 -22.88 65.36 60.21
CA LYS A 49 -23.57 64.45 59.27
C LYS A 49 -22.68 64.09 58.08
N ARG A 50 -21.95 65.04 57.49
CA ARG A 50 -21.00 64.76 56.40
C ARG A 50 -19.81 63.92 56.86
N ARG A 51 -19.32 64.12 58.08
CA ARG A 51 -18.27 63.32 58.71
C ARG A 51 -18.73 61.89 58.95
N TYR A 52 -19.92 61.72 59.53
CA TYR A 52 -20.54 60.41 59.74
C TYR A 52 -20.81 59.68 58.42
N LEU A 53 -21.35 60.36 57.41
CA LEU A 53 -21.57 59.78 56.08
C LEU A 53 -20.24 59.40 55.39
N ARG A 54 -19.17 60.19 55.55
CA ARG A 54 -17.84 59.83 55.05
C ARG A 54 -17.31 58.59 55.77
N GLN A 55 -17.36 58.56 57.10
CA GLN A 55 -16.92 57.40 57.88
C GLN A 55 -17.71 56.15 57.49
N ALA A 56 -19.04 56.23 57.38
CA ALA A 56 -19.87 55.10 56.94
C ALA A 56 -19.57 54.67 55.49
N GLN A 57 -19.23 55.59 54.60
CA GLN A 57 -18.76 55.26 53.24
C GLN A 57 -17.38 54.59 53.24
N ASP A 58 -16.48 55.03 54.11
CA ASP A 58 -15.13 54.46 54.20
C ASP A 58 -15.18 53.08 54.86
N GLU A 59 -15.95 52.88 55.94
CA GLU A 59 -16.26 51.55 56.52
C GLU A 59 -16.92 50.60 55.50
N LEU A 60 -17.81 51.11 54.63
CA LEU A 60 -18.41 50.31 53.56
C LEU A 60 -17.38 49.92 52.48
N LYS A 61 -16.45 50.81 52.12
CA LYS A 61 -15.34 50.49 51.20
C LYS A 61 -14.39 49.48 51.82
N GLU A 62 -14.05 49.64 53.11
CA GLU A 62 -13.22 48.68 53.85
C GLU A 62 -13.84 47.29 53.81
N ARG A 63 -15.12 47.13 54.17
CA ARG A 63 -15.83 45.85 54.05
C ARG A 63 -15.90 45.32 52.61
N GLN A 64 -16.03 46.19 51.60
CA GLN A 64 -15.98 45.78 50.19
C GLN A 64 -14.58 45.30 49.78
N MET A 65 -13.51 45.95 50.25
CA MET A 65 -12.13 45.52 50.03
C MET A 65 -11.83 44.21 50.76
N GLU A 66 -12.23 44.07 52.03
CA GLU A 66 -12.09 42.83 52.81
C GLU A 66 -12.80 41.65 52.13
N THR A 67 -14.06 41.82 51.73
CA THR A 67 -14.81 40.77 51.02
C THR A 67 -14.26 40.48 49.62
N ALA A 68 -13.63 41.45 48.94
CA ALA A 68 -12.93 41.21 47.68
C ALA A 68 -11.61 40.45 47.90
N LEU A 69 -10.85 40.76 48.96
CA LEU A 69 -9.62 40.05 49.35
C LEU A 69 -9.93 38.60 49.73
N LEU A 70 -10.93 38.37 50.60
CA LEU A 70 -11.36 37.03 50.98
C LEU A 70 -11.79 36.19 49.76
N LYS A 71 -12.59 36.77 48.84
CA LYS A 71 -12.95 36.10 47.58
C LYS A 71 -11.73 35.81 46.69
N ALA A 72 -10.77 36.72 46.62
CA ALA A 72 -9.55 36.50 45.85
C ALA A 72 -8.65 35.40 46.47
N GLU A 73 -8.65 35.25 47.80
CA GLU A 73 -7.98 34.14 48.49
C GLU A 73 -8.73 32.82 48.30
N GLU A 74 -10.06 32.80 48.42
CA GLU A 74 -10.90 31.64 48.10
C GLU A 74 -10.71 31.19 46.63
N GLU A 75 -10.68 32.13 45.69
CA GLU A 75 -10.39 31.85 44.28
C GLU A 75 -8.99 31.27 44.07
N LYS A 76 -7.95 31.79 44.74
CA LYS A 76 -6.59 31.21 44.66
C LYS A 76 -6.59 29.77 45.18
N ILE A 77 -7.13 29.54 46.37
CA ILE A 77 -7.22 28.21 46.99
C ILE A 77 -8.02 27.24 46.11
N ASN A 78 -9.09 27.71 45.46
CA ASN A 78 -9.88 26.88 44.55
C ASN A 78 -9.12 26.56 43.25
N ARG A 79 -8.37 27.52 42.69
CA ARG A 79 -7.49 27.29 41.53
C ARG A 79 -6.34 26.34 41.86
N GLU A 80 -5.72 26.47 43.03
CA GLU A 80 -4.68 25.55 43.52
C GLU A 80 -5.23 24.13 43.65
N LYS A 81 -6.42 23.96 44.24
CA LYS A 81 -7.11 22.65 44.31
C LYS A 81 -7.46 22.09 42.93
N GLN A 82 -7.84 22.93 41.97
CA GLN A 82 -8.10 22.51 40.58
C GLN A 82 -6.80 22.03 39.92
N LEU A 83 -5.71 22.79 40.02
CA LEU A 83 -4.40 22.41 39.49
C LEU A 83 -3.87 21.13 40.15
N GLU A 84 -4.03 20.94 41.46
CA GLU A 84 -3.69 19.68 42.12
C GLU A 84 -4.52 18.49 41.59
N GLN A 85 -5.80 18.68 41.30
CA GLN A 85 -6.65 17.64 40.72
C GLN A 85 -6.22 17.34 39.27
N GLU A 86 -6.00 18.36 38.46
CA GLU A 86 -5.50 18.24 37.09
C GLU A 86 -4.13 17.54 37.05
N GLU A 87 -3.20 17.88 37.95
CA GLU A 87 -1.91 17.19 38.07
C GLU A 87 -2.05 15.73 38.45
N ARG A 88 -2.93 15.39 39.40
CA ARG A 88 -3.19 13.99 39.80
C ARG A 88 -3.78 13.21 38.63
N MET A 89 -4.78 13.78 37.94
CA MET A 89 -5.37 13.18 36.74
C MET A 89 -4.34 13.01 35.62
N ALA A 90 -3.48 14.01 35.39
CA ALA A 90 -2.41 13.93 34.39
C ALA A 90 -1.36 12.86 34.74
N LYS A 91 -1.01 12.70 36.02
CA LYS A 91 -0.09 11.66 36.51
C LYS A 91 -0.69 10.26 36.33
N GLU A 92 -1.96 10.05 36.68
CA GLU A 92 -2.64 8.76 36.45
C GLU A 92 -2.83 8.46 34.95
N LEU A 93 -3.20 9.46 34.13
CA LEU A 93 -3.28 9.30 32.67
C LEU A 93 -1.91 8.99 32.06
N ALA A 94 -0.84 9.64 32.50
CA ALA A 94 0.52 9.35 32.05
C ALA A 94 0.96 7.94 32.47
N ARG A 95 0.58 7.49 33.67
CA ARG A 95 0.81 6.13 34.15
C ARG A 95 0.06 5.09 33.30
N ILE A 96 -1.23 5.28 33.07
CA ILE A 96 -2.05 4.39 32.22
C ILE A 96 -1.46 4.33 30.81
N ASN A 97 -1.09 5.48 30.22
CA ASN A 97 -0.45 5.54 28.90
C ASN A 97 0.92 4.85 28.86
N TYR A 98 1.68 4.86 29.95
CA TYR A 98 2.95 4.14 30.05
C TYR A 98 2.72 2.62 30.20
N GLU A 99 1.75 2.21 31.01
CA GLU A 99 1.36 0.82 31.20
C GLU A 99 0.83 0.22 29.87
N THR A 100 -0.04 0.92 29.13
CA THR A 100 -0.51 0.49 27.80
C THR A 100 0.62 0.42 26.78
N GLN A 101 1.49 1.43 26.68
CA GLN A 101 2.65 1.37 25.76
C GLN A 101 3.62 0.24 26.11
N ARG A 102 3.78 -0.08 27.40
CA ARG A 102 4.61 -1.21 27.85
C ARG A 102 3.97 -2.54 27.45
N GLU A 103 2.66 -2.69 27.61
CA GLU A 103 1.92 -3.87 27.15
C GLU A 103 1.92 -4.01 25.62
N GLU A 104 1.75 -2.93 24.87
CA GLU A 104 1.81 -2.93 23.41
C GLU A 104 3.19 -3.34 22.91
N LYS A 105 4.28 -2.79 23.47
CA LYS A 105 5.65 -3.20 23.12
C LYS A 105 5.95 -4.64 23.52
N MET A 106 5.41 -5.11 24.64
CA MET A 106 5.51 -6.52 25.04
C MET A 106 4.76 -7.44 24.06
N ARG A 107 3.55 -7.06 23.62
CA ARG A 107 2.76 -7.78 22.62
C ARG A 107 3.46 -7.78 21.25
N GLN A 108 4.03 -6.64 20.81
CA GLN A 108 4.85 -6.55 19.60
C GLN A 108 6.07 -7.48 19.66
N TYR A 109 6.82 -7.46 20.76
CA TYR A 109 7.94 -8.37 20.97
C TYR A 109 7.51 -9.85 20.90
N ILE A 110 6.34 -10.21 21.42
CA ILE A 110 5.79 -11.57 21.33
C ILE A 110 5.31 -11.91 19.91
N GLN A 111 4.67 -10.97 19.19
CA GLN A 111 4.28 -11.13 17.78
C GLN A 111 5.51 -11.40 16.90
N GLU A 112 6.57 -10.60 17.02
CA GLU A 112 7.79 -10.73 16.23
C GLU A 112 8.56 -12.02 16.54
N ASN A 113 8.65 -12.43 17.82
CA ASN A 113 9.47 -13.56 18.26
C ASN A 113 8.72 -14.89 18.40
N SER A 114 7.40 -14.95 18.21
CA SER A 114 6.65 -16.21 18.21
C SER A 114 6.55 -16.80 16.81
N ILE A 115 6.92 -18.08 16.69
CA ILE A 115 6.88 -18.81 15.42
C ILE A 115 5.43 -19.01 14.98
N GLU A 116 4.54 -19.35 15.92
CA GLU A 116 3.11 -19.59 15.67
C GLU A 116 2.38 -18.40 15.04
N LEU A 117 2.61 -17.17 15.55
CA LEU A 117 1.98 -15.97 14.98
C LEU A 117 2.59 -15.61 13.63
N ARG A 118 3.90 -15.81 13.44
CA ARG A 118 4.57 -15.60 12.15
C ARG A 118 4.08 -16.58 11.07
N GLU A 119 3.86 -17.85 11.41
CA GLU A 119 3.25 -18.83 10.53
C GLU A 119 1.80 -18.49 10.20
N LEU A 120 1.02 -18.07 11.20
CA LEU A 120 -0.36 -17.61 11.02
C LEU A 120 -0.41 -16.43 10.06
N GLU A 121 0.44 -15.41 10.26
CA GLU A 121 0.57 -14.28 9.34
C GLU A 121 0.97 -14.70 7.93
N SER A 122 1.90 -15.65 7.78
CA SER A 122 2.32 -16.15 6.46
C SER A 122 1.15 -16.83 5.73
N LYS A 123 0.38 -17.67 6.43
CA LYS A 123 -0.83 -18.31 5.90
C LYS A 123 -1.94 -17.28 5.60
N LEU A 124 -2.08 -16.22 6.39
CA LEU A 124 -3.01 -15.13 6.11
C LEU A 124 -2.56 -14.28 4.89
N LYS A 125 -1.26 -14.03 4.73
CA LYS A 125 -0.69 -13.35 3.55
C LYS A 125 -0.92 -14.18 2.29
N SER A 126 -0.70 -15.49 2.31
CA SER A 126 -1.00 -16.36 1.16
C SER A 126 -2.50 -16.40 0.83
N ALA A 127 -3.37 -16.32 1.84
CA ALA A 127 -4.82 -16.20 1.64
C ALA A 127 -5.22 -14.90 0.92
N TYR A 128 -4.57 -13.77 1.22
CA TYR A 128 -4.77 -12.52 0.48
C TYR A 128 -4.31 -12.64 -0.98
N VAL A 129 -3.12 -13.20 -1.22
CA VAL A 129 -2.62 -13.45 -2.59
C VAL A 129 -3.58 -14.36 -3.37
N ASN A 130 -4.12 -15.41 -2.76
CA ASN A 130 -5.09 -16.30 -3.39
C ASN A 130 -6.42 -15.57 -3.70
N LYS A 131 -6.88 -14.69 -2.81
CA LYS A 131 -8.07 -13.85 -3.06
C LYS A 131 -7.85 -12.87 -4.21
N GLU A 132 -6.67 -12.23 -4.27
CA GLU A 132 -6.30 -11.32 -5.36
C GLU A 132 -6.16 -12.06 -6.70
N ARG A 133 -5.52 -13.25 -6.70
CA ARG A 133 -5.44 -14.11 -7.88
C ARG A 133 -6.82 -14.52 -8.40
N ALA A 134 -7.76 -14.86 -7.51
CA ALA A 134 -9.12 -15.19 -7.90
C ALA A 134 -9.87 -13.97 -8.49
N ALA A 135 -9.64 -12.76 -7.96
CA ALA A 135 -10.18 -11.54 -8.54
C ALA A 135 -9.58 -11.24 -9.93
N GLN A 136 -8.28 -11.44 -10.12
CA GLN A 136 -7.62 -11.31 -11.43
C GLN A 136 -8.14 -12.32 -12.46
N ILE A 137 -8.41 -13.57 -12.06
CA ILE A 137 -9.02 -14.57 -12.95
C ILE A 137 -10.42 -14.13 -13.37
N ALA A 138 -11.26 -13.69 -12.42
CA ALA A 138 -12.59 -13.19 -12.73
C ALA A 138 -12.58 -11.94 -13.62
N GLU A 139 -11.61 -11.04 -13.44
CA GLU A 139 -11.39 -9.87 -14.32
C GLU A 139 -10.96 -10.30 -15.72
N GLN A 140 -10.04 -11.25 -15.86
CA GLN A 140 -9.64 -11.80 -17.16
C GLN A 140 -10.79 -12.52 -17.87
N GLU A 141 -11.64 -13.24 -17.13
CA GLU A 141 -12.84 -13.88 -17.67
C GLU A 141 -13.85 -12.84 -18.15
N ALA A 142 -14.12 -11.79 -17.36
CA ALA A 142 -14.98 -10.68 -17.77
C ALA A 142 -14.46 -10.00 -19.05
N MET A 143 -13.16 -9.68 -19.10
CA MET A 143 -12.50 -9.14 -20.29
C MET A 143 -12.63 -10.06 -21.50
N ARG A 144 -12.49 -11.39 -21.34
CA ARG A 144 -12.72 -12.36 -22.43
C ARG A 144 -14.16 -12.37 -22.92
N PHE A 145 -15.15 -12.27 -22.02
CA PHE A 145 -16.55 -12.20 -22.40
C PHE A 145 -16.87 -10.90 -23.16
N ASP A 146 -16.28 -9.77 -22.75
CA ASP A 146 -16.44 -8.50 -23.46
C ASP A 146 -15.75 -8.54 -24.84
N THR A 147 -14.54 -9.09 -24.98
CA THR A 147 -13.91 -9.25 -26.32
C THR A 147 -14.72 -10.17 -27.23
N MET A 148 -15.24 -11.29 -26.73
CA MET A 148 -16.13 -12.17 -27.51
C MET A 148 -17.41 -11.46 -27.96
N ARG A 149 -17.93 -10.56 -27.13
CA ARG A 149 -19.12 -9.75 -27.47
C ARG A 149 -18.80 -8.72 -28.54
N GLU A 150 -17.66 -8.03 -28.44
CA GLU A 150 -17.19 -7.07 -29.46
C GLU A 150 -16.93 -7.76 -30.80
N GLU A 151 -16.25 -8.91 -30.80
CA GLU A 151 -16.02 -9.74 -31.99
C GLU A 151 -17.34 -10.20 -32.62
N ALA A 152 -18.32 -10.64 -31.81
CA ALA A 152 -19.63 -11.04 -32.31
C ALA A 152 -20.39 -9.87 -32.95
N ASP A 153 -20.32 -8.66 -32.37
CA ASP A 153 -20.95 -7.46 -32.92
C ASP A 153 -20.21 -6.93 -34.17
N LEU A 154 -18.88 -7.06 -34.24
CA LEU A 154 -18.11 -6.78 -35.45
C LEU A 154 -18.45 -7.79 -36.56
N ALA A 155 -18.52 -9.09 -36.26
CA ALA A 155 -18.92 -10.13 -37.20
C ALA A 155 -20.35 -9.91 -37.74
N ARG A 156 -21.29 -9.43 -36.91
CA ARG A 156 -22.64 -9.00 -37.35
C ARG A 156 -22.59 -7.83 -38.32
N LYS A 157 -21.79 -6.79 -38.04
CA LYS A 157 -21.60 -5.63 -38.94
C LYS A 157 -21.01 -6.06 -40.28
N MET A 158 -19.92 -6.84 -40.25
CA MET A 158 -19.25 -7.36 -41.45
C MET A 158 -20.19 -8.22 -42.31
N LYS A 159 -21.04 -9.06 -41.70
CA LYS A 159 -22.08 -9.81 -42.43
C LYS A 159 -23.08 -8.89 -43.11
N SER A 160 -23.61 -7.89 -42.40
CA SER A 160 -24.55 -6.92 -42.99
C SER A 160 -23.94 -6.11 -44.13
N GLU A 161 -22.67 -5.73 -44.05
CA GLU A 161 -21.96 -5.06 -45.13
C GLU A 161 -21.72 -6.00 -46.33
N HIS A 162 -21.37 -7.26 -46.08
CA HIS A 162 -21.20 -8.25 -47.14
C HIS A 162 -22.51 -8.57 -47.87
N GLU A 163 -23.63 -8.67 -47.13
CA GLU A 163 -24.98 -8.81 -47.68
C GLU A 163 -25.37 -7.61 -48.55
N ARG A 164 -25.11 -6.37 -48.09
CA ARG A 164 -25.34 -5.15 -48.90
C ARG A 164 -24.53 -5.17 -50.19
N ALA A 165 -23.23 -5.48 -50.12
CA ALA A 165 -22.36 -5.58 -51.28
C ALA A 165 -22.79 -6.70 -52.24
N ALA A 166 -23.30 -7.82 -51.74
CA ALA A 166 -23.86 -8.89 -52.56
C ALA A 166 -25.13 -8.45 -53.30
N VAL A 167 -26.05 -7.75 -52.62
CA VAL A 167 -27.27 -7.17 -53.23
C VAL A 167 -26.91 -6.11 -54.29
N GLU A 168 -25.88 -5.30 -54.07
CA GLU A 168 -25.41 -4.34 -55.08
C GLU A 168 -24.79 -5.03 -56.31
N LYS A 169 -23.99 -6.07 -56.12
CA LYS A 169 -23.47 -6.90 -57.22
C LYS A 169 -24.61 -7.53 -58.03
N GLN A 170 -25.60 -8.13 -57.37
CA GLN A 170 -26.78 -8.70 -58.04
C GLN A 170 -27.54 -7.65 -58.86
N LYS A 171 -27.70 -6.41 -58.36
CA LYS A 171 -28.32 -5.31 -59.12
C LYS A 171 -27.48 -4.89 -60.35
N LEU A 172 -26.15 -4.92 -60.25
CA LEU A 172 -25.27 -4.64 -61.39
C LEU A 172 -25.31 -5.77 -62.44
N GLU A 173 -25.37 -7.02 -62.00
CA GLU A 173 -25.56 -8.18 -62.88
C GLU A 173 -26.92 -8.14 -63.58
N GLN A 174 -28.00 -7.83 -62.86
CA GLN A 174 -29.33 -7.61 -63.45
C GLN A 174 -29.32 -6.53 -64.54
N LYS A 175 -28.70 -5.37 -64.28
CA LYS A 175 -28.55 -4.31 -65.30
C LYS A 175 -27.78 -4.79 -66.54
N ARG A 176 -26.68 -5.53 -66.36
CA ARG A 176 -25.93 -6.14 -67.48
C ARG A 176 -26.78 -7.13 -68.27
N HIS A 177 -27.60 -7.94 -67.60
CA HIS A 177 -28.54 -8.84 -68.28
C HIS A 177 -29.64 -8.07 -69.03
N GLU A 178 -30.16 -6.97 -68.49
CA GLU A 178 -31.10 -6.08 -69.19
C GLU A 178 -30.47 -5.43 -70.42
N GLU A 179 -29.25 -4.91 -70.31
CA GLU A 179 -28.47 -4.33 -71.42
C GLU A 179 -28.20 -5.37 -72.52
N LEU A 180 -27.78 -6.58 -72.15
CA LEU A 180 -27.57 -7.69 -73.08
C LEU A 180 -28.87 -8.11 -73.78
N ALA A 181 -30.00 -8.16 -73.05
CA ALA A 181 -31.31 -8.48 -73.64
C ALA A 181 -31.81 -7.37 -74.59
N GLN A 182 -31.54 -6.10 -74.29
CA GLN A 182 -31.81 -4.99 -75.21
C GLN A 182 -30.95 -5.09 -76.47
N TYR A 183 -29.66 -5.40 -76.34
CA TYR A 183 -28.76 -5.59 -77.46
C TYR A 183 -29.16 -6.78 -78.34
N GLN A 184 -29.58 -7.91 -77.74
CA GLN A 184 -30.12 -9.06 -78.47
C GLN A 184 -31.37 -8.68 -79.28
N ARG A 185 -32.34 -7.97 -78.69
CA ARG A 185 -33.53 -7.47 -79.42
C ARG A 185 -33.18 -6.55 -80.59
N GLN A 186 -32.15 -5.71 -80.43
CA GLN A 186 -31.66 -4.85 -81.53
C GLN A 186 -31.02 -5.68 -82.66
N LEU A 187 -30.25 -6.73 -82.33
CA LEU A 187 -29.71 -7.66 -83.33
C LEU A 187 -30.81 -8.44 -84.05
N GLU A 188 -31.84 -8.92 -83.34
CA GLU A 188 -33.01 -9.57 -83.92
C GLU A 188 -33.74 -8.65 -84.89
N GLN A 189 -33.93 -7.37 -84.54
CA GLN A 189 -34.50 -6.35 -85.44
C GLN A 189 -33.62 -6.15 -86.69
N GLN A 190 -32.30 -6.04 -86.54
CA GLN A 190 -31.39 -5.94 -87.68
C GLN A 190 -31.41 -7.19 -88.59
N LEU A 191 -31.61 -8.38 -88.02
CA LEU A 191 -31.77 -9.61 -88.79
C LEU A 191 -33.11 -9.62 -89.56
N LEU A 192 -34.22 -9.24 -88.91
CA LEU A 192 -35.53 -9.11 -89.57
C LEU A 192 -35.51 -8.04 -90.68
N GLU A 193 -34.82 -6.92 -90.49
CA GLU A 193 -34.61 -5.92 -91.54
C GLU A 193 -33.76 -6.45 -92.71
N ARG A 194 -32.73 -7.25 -92.43
CA ARG A 194 -31.93 -7.93 -93.46
C ARG A 194 -32.73 -8.99 -94.21
N GLU A 195 -33.62 -9.70 -93.54
CA GLU A 195 -34.53 -10.67 -94.16
C GLU A 195 -35.59 -9.99 -95.02
N ARG A 196 -36.17 -8.87 -94.56
CA ARG A 196 -37.04 -8.01 -95.38
C ARG A 196 -36.34 -7.51 -96.64
N LYS A 197 -35.13 -6.96 -96.51
CA LYS A 197 -34.31 -6.53 -97.66
C LYS A 197 -33.95 -7.68 -98.61
N ARG A 198 -33.80 -8.91 -98.10
CA ARG A 198 -33.64 -10.12 -98.93
C ARG A 198 -34.93 -10.51 -99.64
N GLN A 199 -36.10 -10.33 -99.02
CA GLN A 199 -37.40 -10.56 -99.66
C GLN A 199 -37.65 -9.52 -100.75
N GLU A 200 -37.43 -8.24 -100.47
CA GLU A 200 -37.49 -7.13 -101.45
C GLU A 200 -36.55 -7.39 -102.63
N ALA A 201 -35.28 -7.72 -102.38
CA ALA A 201 -34.31 -8.07 -103.43
C ALA A 201 -34.67 -9.36 -104.18
N TYR A 202 -35.39 -10.30 -103.56
CA TYR A 202 -35.89 -11.51 -104.24
C TYR A 202 -37.10 -11.22 -105.13
N GLU A 203 -37.98 -10.29 -104.73
CA GLU A 203 -39.04 -9.77 -105.58
C GLU A 203 -38.50 -8.95 -106.76
N GLU A 204 -37.45 -8.16 -106.54
CA GLU A 204 -36.69 -7.49 -107.60
C GLU A 204 -36.00 -8.49 -108.54
N PHE A 205 -35.33 -9.51 -107.99
CA PHE A 205 -34.76 -10.60 -108.79
C PHE A 205 -35.82 -11.36 -109.60
N LEU A 206 -37.06 -11.52 -109.10
CA LEU A 206 -38.15 -12.11 -109.88
C LEU A 206 -38.62 -11.20 -111.01
N LYS A 207 -38.64 -9.88 -110.81
CA LYS A 207 -38.91 -8.88 -111.88
C LYS A 207 -37.78 -8.87 -112.92
N GLU A 208 -36.51 -8.91 -112.49
CA GLU A 208 -35.36 -9.02 -113.38
C GLU A 208 -35.31 -10.36 -114.11
N LYS A 209 -35.63 -11.48 -113.45
CA LYS A 209 -35.69 -12.80 -114.07
C LYS A 209 -36.71 -12.84 -115.21
N LEU A 210 -37.88 -12.22 -115.03
CA LEU A 210 -38.87 -12.06 -116.11
C LEU A 210 -38.31 -11.28 -117.31
N MET A 211 -37.43 -10.28 -117.09
CA MET A 211 -36.73 -9.58 -118.19
C MET A 211 -35.52 -10.35 -118.74
N VAL A 212 -34.86 -11.20 -117.94
CA VAL A 212 -33.72 -12.02 -118.37
C VAL A 212 -34.17 -13.23 -119.21
N ASP A 213 -35.38 -13.77 -118.96
CA ASP A 213 -35.96 -14.81 -119.81
C ASP A 213 -36.35 -14.27 -121.22
N GLU A 214 -36.48 -12.95 -121.43
CA GLU A 214 -36.59 -12.33 -122.77
C GLU A 214 -35.24 -12.24 -123.52
N ILE A 215 -34.11 -12.24 -122.80
CA ILE A 215 -32.76 -12.05 -123.38
C ILE A 215 -32.05 -13.40 -123.64
N ARG A 216 -32.68 -14.53 -123.28
CA ARG A 216 -32.04 -15.85 -123.23
C ARG A 216 -32.01 -16.65 -124.55
N GLN A 217 -31.85 -15.98 -125.70
CA GLN A 217 -31.80 -16.65 -127.02
C GLN A 217 -30.50 -16.53 -127.85
N LEU A 218 -29.40 -15.96 -127.32
CA LEU A 218 -28.11 -15.90 -128.05
C LEU A 218 -26.93 -16.62 -127.37
N LYS A 219 -26.96 -17.95 -127.55
CA LYS A 219 -25.83 -18.85 -127.93
C LYS A 219 -24.40 -18.56 -127.41
N LEU A 220 -23.99 -19.36 -126.42
CA LEU A 220 -22.99 -20.45 -126.60
C LEU A 220 -21.64 -20.23 -127.34
N GLU A 221 -21.05 -19.03 -127.40
CA GLU A 221 -19.71 -18.84 -128.04
C GLU A 221 -18.57 -18.31 -127.14
N LYS A 222 -18.76 -18.16 -125.82
CA LYS A 222 -17.71 -17.65 -124.90
C LYS A 222 -17.12 -18.66 -123.89
N VAL A 223 -17.04 -19.94 -124.26
CA VAL A 223 -16.41 -20.99 -123.43
C VAL A 223 -14.88 -21.03 -123.54
N ARG A 224 -14.27 -20.51 -124.63
CA ARG A 224 -12.81 -20.52 -124.82
C ARG A 224 -12.08 -19.28 -124.28
N ALA A 225 -12.70 -18.10 -124.35
CA ALA A 225 -12.13 -16.88 -123.77
C ALA A 225 -12.15 -16.88 -122.22
N THR A 226 -13.17 -17.49 -121.63
CA THR A 226 -13.30 -17.60 -120.17
C THR A 226 -12.21 -18.47 -119.54
N GLN A 227 -11.69 -19.49 -120.25
CA GLN A 227 -10.61 -20.35 -119.72
C GLN A 227 -9.28 -19.58 -119.56
N GLN A 228 -8.91 -18.74 -120.53
CA GLN A 228 -7.69 -17.93 -120.45
C GLN A 228 -7.78 -16.89 -119.32
N HIS A 229 -8.91 -16.19 -119.20
CA HIS A 229 -9.14 -15.27 -118.09
C HIS A 229 -9.21 -15.98 -116.73
N ILE A 230 -9.69 -17.24 -116.65
CA ILE A 230 -9.62 -18.05 -115.43
C ILE A 230 -8.17 -18.42 -115.08
N GLU A 231 -7.30 -18.69 -116.05
CA GLU A 231 -5.88 -18.96 -115.81
C GLU A 231 -5.10 -17.70 -115.41
N GLU A 232 -5.37 -16.56 -116.06
CA GLU A 232 -4.83 -15.25 -115.68
C GLU A 232 -5.26 -14.85 -114.27
N PHE A 233 -6.56 -15.01 -113.94
CA PHE A 233 -7.09 -14.75 -112.61
C PHE A 233 -6.50 -15.70 -111.56
N LYS A 234 -6.27 -16.99 -111.90
CA LYS A 234 -5.57 -17.95 -111.01
C LYS A 234 -4.11 -17.57 -110.76
N LYS A 235 -3.40 -17.05 -111.78
CA LYS A 235 -2.03 -16.52 -111.64
C LYS A 235 -2.02 -15.29 -110.74
N GLN A 236 -2.86 -14.30 -111.02
CA GLN A 236 -3.01 -13.10 -110.20
C GLN A 236 -3.42 -13.44 -108.76
N GLN A 237 -4.28 -14.43 -108.54
CA GLN A 237 -4.66 -14.90 -107.21
C GLN A 237 -3.56 -15.72 -106.51
N ALA A 238 -2.62 -16.33 -107.25
CA ALA A 238 -1.43 -16.98 -106.69
C ALA A 238 -0.36 -15.95 -106.32
N GLU A 239 -0.13 -14.95 -107.18
CA GLU A 239 0.75 -13.82 -106.92
C GLU A 239 0.24 -12.98 -105.75
N TRP A 240 -1.06 -12.68 -105.69
CA TRP A 240 -1.68 -11.99 -104.55
C TRP A 240 -1.53 -12.78 -103.24
N ARG A 241 -1.79 -14.09 -103.25
CA ARG A 241 -1.56 -14.94 -102.05
C ARG A 241 -0.09 -14.95 -101.62
N ARG A 242 0.85 -14.96 -102.56
CA ARG A 242 2.28 -14.89 -102.26
C ARG A 242 2.66 -13.53 -101.67
N MET A 243 2.20 -12.42 -102.25
CA MET A 243 2.43 -11.08 -101.71
C MET A 243 1.80 -10.90 -100.33
N GLU A 244 0.65 -11.52 -100.06
CA GLU A 244 0.01 -11.48 -98.74
C GLU A 244 0.75 -12.35 -97.72
N GLN A 245 1.27 -13.53 -98.12
CA GLN A 245 2.17 -14.33 -97.30
C GLN A 245 3.47 -13.57 -96.97
N GLU A 246 4.10 -12.92 -97.95
CA GLU A 246 5.31 -12.12 -97.74
C GLU A 246 5.07 -10.92 -96.78
N LYS A 247 3.88 -10.30 -96.82
CA LYS A 247 3.46 -9.30 -95.81
C LYS A 247 3.27 -9.91 -94.42
N ILE A 248 2.52 -11.01 -94.31
CA ILE A 248 2.25 -11.70 -93.05
C ILE A 248 3.57 -12.19 -92.42
N GLU A 249 4.52 -12.68 -93.21
CA GLU A 249 5.86 -13.03 -92.75
C GLU A 249 6.66 -11.81 -92.26
N ALA A 250 6.53 -10.65 -92.92
CA ALA A 250 7.17 -9.42 -92.48
C ALA A 250 6.53 -8.85 -91.18
N GLU A 251 5.21 -8.96 -91.02
CA GLU A 251 4.51 -8.59 -89.78
C GLU A 251 4.84 -9.55 -88.65
N ASN A 252 4.85 -10.87 -88.91
CA ASN A 252 5.26 -11.88 -87.93
C ASN A 252 6.72 -11.67 -87.47
N LYS A 253 7.64 -11.29 -88.36
CA LYS A 253 9.03 -10.92 -87.97
C LYS A 253 9.05 -9.73 -87.02
N ARG A 254 8.29 -8.67 -87.30
CA ARG A 254 8.16 -7.50 -86.40
C ARG A 254 7.52 -7.86 -85.05
N ILE A 255 6.55 -8.76 -85.05
CA ILE A 255 5.92 -9.27 -83.81
C ILE A 255 6.93 -10.07 -82.99
N MET A 256 7.73 -10.94 -83.62
CA MET A 256 8.79 -11.71 -82.94
C MET A 256 9.89 -10.80 -82.38
N GLU A 257 10.34 -9.79 -83.15
CA GLU A 257 11.31 -8.79 -82.68
C GLU A 257 10.78 -8.02 -81.47
N PHE A 258 9.51 -7.58 -81.50
CA PHE A 258 8.86 -6.91 -80.38
C PHE A 258 8.69 -7.83 -79.16
N ALA A 259 8.34 -9.10 -79.36
CA ALA A 259 8.25 -10.10 -78.29
C ALA A 259 9.61 -10.33 -77.62
N SER A 260 10.68 -10.58 -78.39
CA SER A 260 12.03 -10.73 -77.81
C SER A 260 12.52 -9.47 -77.09
N HIS A 261 12.09 -8.28 -77.54
CA HIS A 261 12.41 -7.03 -76.87
C HIS A 261 11.65 -6.86 -75.55
N GLN A 262 10.37 -7.29 -75.49
CA GLN A 262 9.60 -7.36 -74.25
C GLN A 262 10.24 -8.35 -73.27
N GLU A 263 10.51 -9.58 -73.70
CA GLU A 263 11.15 -10.63 -72.90
C GLU A 263 12.48 -10.14 -72.32
N HIS A 264 13.35 -9.54 -73.14
CA HIS A 264 14.63 -9.02 -72.65
C HIS A 264 14.47 -7.85 -71.66
N MET A 265 13.43 -7.02 -71.79
CA MET A 265 13.13 -5.98 -70.81
C MET A 265 12.57 -6.54 -69.50
N GLU A 266 11.81 -7.63 -69.55
CA GLU A 266 11.37 -8.37 -68.36
C GLU A 266 12.55 -9.10 -67.68
N GLU A 267 13.42 -9.77 -68.43
CA GLU A 267 14.68 -10.36 -67.93
C GLU A 267 15.54 -9.32 -67.20
N ASN A 268 15.78 -8.17 -67.82
CA ASN A 268 16.55 -7.07 -67.21
C ASN A 268 15.87 -6.49 -65.96
N ARG A 269 14.52 -6.53 -65.89
CA ARG A 269 13.77 -6.15 -64.69
C ARG A 269 13.92 -7.20 -63.59
N MET A 270 13.84 -8.48 -63.93
CA MET A 270 14.01 -9.60 -62.99
C MET A 270 15.44 -9.71 -62.47
N ALA A 271 16.46 -9.45 -63.29
CA ALA A 271 17.86 -9.35 -62.87
C ALA A 271 18.04 -8.26 -61.80
N LYS A 272 17.51 -7.05 -62.03
CA LYS A 272 17.55 -5.94 -61.06
C LYS A 272 16.75 -6.20 -59.78
N ILE A 273 15.77 -7.11 -59.81
CA ILE A 273 15.07 -7.56 -58.61
C ILE A 273 15.96 -8.54 -57.83
N LYS A 274 16.55 -9.54 -58.50
CA LYS A 274 17.48 -10.50 -57.90
C LYS A 274 18.69 -9.82 -57.25
N GLU A 275 19.35 -8.88 -57.94
CA GLU A 275 20.47 -8.09 -57.38
C GLU A 275 20.08 -7.37 -56.07
N ARG A 276 18.84 -6.87 -56.00
CA ARG A 276 18.30 -6.21 -54.79
C ARG A 276 17.92 -7.20 -53.68
N GLU A 277 17.55 -8.43 -54.04
CA GLU A 277 17.27 -9.50 -53.08
C GLU A 277 18.57 -10.07 -52.52
N GLU A 278 19.57 -10.35 -53.36
CA GLU A 278 20.93 -10.75 -52.95
C GLU A 278 21.58 -9.70 -52.04
N ALA A 279 21.45 -8.40 -52.35
CA ALA A 279 21.94 -7.32 -51.49
C ALA A 279 21.23 -7.27 -50.13
N LYS A 280 19.92 -7.57 -50.07
CA LYS A 280 19.17 -7.70 -48.81
C LYS A 280 19.63 -8.93 -48.04
N GLU A 281 19.79 -10.09 -48.69
CA GLU A 281 20.27 -11.31 -48.05
C GLU A 281 21.67 -11.12 -47.44
N HIS A 282 22.57 -10.44 -48.15
CA HIS A 282 23.90 -10.10 -47.63
C HIS A 282 23.81 -9.21 -46.38
N LEU A 283 22.92 -8.21 -46.39
CA LEU A 283 22.66 -7.37 -45.22
C LEU A 283 22.00 -8.14 -44.06
N HIS A 284 21.08 -9.07 -44.35
CA HIS A 284 20.50 -9.97 -43.35
C HIS A 284 21.54 -10.92 -42.74
N LYS A 285 22.49 -11.44 -43.53
CA LYS A 285 23.60 -12.27 -43.03
C LYS A 285 24.46 -11.48 -42.04
N ILE A 286 24.94 -10.29 -42.41
CA ILE A 286 25.71 -9.40 -41.52
C ILE A 286 24.93 -9.06 -40.23
N LEU A 287 23.63 -8.74 -40.34
CA LEU A 287 22.81 -8.48 -39.15
C LEU A 287 22.65 -9.72 -38.27
N SER A 288 22.51 -10.91 -38.86
CA SER A 288 22.40 -12.16 -38.11
C SER A 288 23.69 -12.55 -37.40
N GLU A 289 24.86 -12.23 -37.99
CA GLU A 289 26.18 -12.42 -37.39
C GLU A 289 26.36 -11.46 -36.19
N LYS A 290 26.09 -10.17 -36.37
CA LYS A 290 26.13 -9.19 -35.27
C LYS A 290 25.18 -9.53 -34.11
N ILE A 291 23.98 -10.02 -34.40
CA ILE A 291 23.03 -10.47 -33.37
C ILE A 291 23.54 -11.70 -32.62
N LYS A 292 24.34 -12.57 -33.25
CA LYS A 292 25.01 -13.68 -32.57
C LYS A 292 26.17 -13.19 -31.70
N GLU A 293 27.05 -12.36 -32.25
CA GLU A 293 28.16 -11.75 -31.50
C GLU A 293 27.66 -10.99 -30.25
N GLU A 294 26.59 -10.20 -30.38
CA GLU A 294 25.97 -9.50 -29.24
C GLU A 294 25.32 -10.44 -28.21
N ARG A 295 24.91 -11.66 -28.61
CA ARG A 295 24.38 -12.68 -27.68
C ARG A 295 25.50 -13.42 -26.98
N GLU A 296 26.51 -13.85 -27.72
CA GLU A 296 27.70 -14.52 -27.19
C GLU A 296 28.40 -13.61 -26.17
N GLN A 297 28.57 -12.32 -26.45
CA GLN A 297 29.09 -11.34 -25.48
C GLN A 297 28.21 -11.18 -24.22
N ARG A 298 26.88 -11.28 -24.33
CA ARG A 298 25.99 -11.24 -23.16
C ARG A 298 26.11 -12.51 -22.32
N GLU A 299 26.12 -13.67 -22.97
CA GLU A 299 26.31 -14.96 -22.31
C GLU A 299 27.67 -15.05 -21.61
N GLU A 300 28.75 -14.54 -22.23
CA GLU A 300 30.07 -14.44 -21.60
C GLU A 300 30.05 -13.52 -20.38
N MET A 301 29.43 -12.34 -20.49
CA MET A 301 29.28 -11.41 -19.36
C MET A 301 28.37 -11.95 -18.24
N GLU A 302 27.41 -12.82 -18.56
CA GLU A 302 26.57 -13.52 -17.58
C GLU A 302 27.34 -14.65 -16.90
N ARG A 303 28.10 -15.47 -17.63
CA ARG A 303 28.99 -16.49 -17.06
C ARG A 303 30.03 -15.89 -16.11
N VAL A 304 30.68 -14.78 -16.49
CA VAL A 304 31.63 -14.08 -15.61
C VAL A 304 30.96 -13.56 -14.33
N ARG A 305 29.68 -13.17 -14.38
CA ARG A 305 28.92 -12.79 -13.16
C ARG A 305 28.57 -13.98 -12.30
N GLU A 306 28.21 -15.11 -12.90
CA GLU A 306 27.95 -16.37 -12.18
C GLU A 306 29.22 -16.89 -11.50
N GLU A 307 30.36 -16.87 -12.20
CA GLU A 307 31.69 -17.20 -11.67
C GLU A 307 32.06 -16.29 -10.48
N LEU A 308 31.95 -14.96 -10.65
CA LEU A 308 32.20 -14.01 -9.55
C LEU A 308 31.28 -14.24 -8.34
N TYR A 309 29.98 -14.53 -8.56
CA TYR A 309 29.05 -14.81 -7.48
C TYR A 309 29.41 -16.10 -6.71
N LEU A 310 29.86 -17.14 -7.42
CA LEU A 310 30.34 -18.38 -6.81
C LEU A 310 31.65 -18.15 -6.04
N GLU A 311 32.58 -17.36 -6.58
CA GLU A 311 33.81 -16.97 -5.88
C GLU A 311 33.52 -16.17 -4.61
N GLU A 312 32.64 -15.15 -4.65
CA GLU A 312 32.19 -14.40 -3.47
C GLU A 312 31.55 -15.32 -2.42
N GLN A 313 30.75 -16.30 -2.85
CA GLN A 313 30.13 -17.28 -1.95
C GLN A 313 31.16 -18.23 -1.33
N GLU A 314 32.17 -18.68 -2.09
CA GLU A 314 33.28 -19.46 -1.57
C GLU A 314 34.14 -18.66 -0.58
N GLU A 315 34.48 -17.41 -0.88
CA GLU A 315 35.22 -16.55 0.05
C GLU A 315 34.45 -16.31 1.35
N ALA A 316 33.14 -16.06 1.27
CA ALA A 316 32.28 -15.95 2.45
C ALA A 316 32.26 -17.24 3.29
N ASN A 317 32.27 -18.41 2.65
CA ASN A 317 32.36 -19.69 3.36
C ASN A 317 33.76 -19.89 4.00
N ARG A 318 34.85 -19.59 3.29
CA ARG A 318 36.21 -19.61 3.84
C ARG A 318 36.36 -18.67 5.05
N GLN A 319 35.74 -17.49 5.01
CA GLN A 319 35.70 -16.56 6.16
C GLN A 319 34.92 -17.14 7.35
N ARG A 320 33.76 -17.77 7.13
CA ARG A 320 33.00 -18.48 8.19
C ARG A 320 33.82 -19.61 8.82
N ASP A 321 34.51 -20.40 8.02
CA ASP A 321 35.38 -21.47 8.50
C ASP A 321 36.53 -20.92 9.36
N LEU A 322 37.16 -19.81 8.94
CA LEU A 322 38.18 -19.11 9.72
C LEU A 322 37.61 -18.57 11.05
N GLU A 323 36.43 -17.95 11.04
CA GLU A 323 35.76 -17.51 12.27
C GLU A 323 35.42 -18.67 13.21
N GLU A 324 34.92 -19.78 12.68
CA GLU A 324 34.64 -20.98 13.48
C GLU A 324 35.92 -21.55 14.10
N MET A 325 37.00 -21.62 13.33
CA MET A 325 38.31 -22.06 13.83
C MET A 325 38.85 -21.09 14.87
N GLU A 326 38.67 -19.78 14.69
CA GLU A 326 39.04 -18.78 15.70
C GLU A 326 38.20 -18.95 16.98
N LYS A 327 36.87 -19.13 16.87
CA LYS A 327 35.98 -19.40 18.01
C LYS A 327 36.41 -20.68 18.75
N LYS A 328 36.73 -21.76 18.03
CA LYS A 328 37.26 -23.03 18.59
C LYS A 328 38.62 -22.81 19.30
N ILE A 329 39.51 -21.99 18.75
CA ILE A 329 40.80 -21.62 19.37
C ILE A 329 40.58 -20.78 20.63
N ARG A 330 39.75 -19.73 20.57
CA ARG A 330 39.39 -18.87 21.72
C ARG A 330 38.77 -19.70 22.86
N GLN A 331 37.86 -20.63 22.55
CA GLN A 331 37.28 -21.55 23.54
C GLN A 331 38.35 -22.46 24.18
N ARG A 332 39.27 -23.04 23.40
CA ARG A 332 40.39 -23.83 23.94
C ARG A 332 41.30 -23.00 24.83
N LEU A 333 41.63 -21.77 24.42
CA LEU A 333 42.47 -20.85 25.19
C LEU A 333 41.79 -20.45 26.51
N MET A 334 40.49 -20.15 26.47
CA MET A 334 39.68 -19.84 27.65
C MET A 334 39.60 -21.04 28.60
N MET A 335 39.42 -22.26 28.08
CA MET A 335 39.44 -23.50 28.88
C MET A 335 40.81 -23.75 29.52
N GLN A 336 41.90 -23.44 28.81
CA GLN A 336 43.26 -23.54 29.35
C GLN A 336 43.51 -22.49 30.44
N GLN A 337 43.06 -21.24 30.24
CA GLN A 337 43.16 -20.17 31.24
C GLN A 337 42.33 -20.46 32.49
N THR A 338 41.08 -20.92 32.35
CA THR A 338 40.24 -21.28 33.50
C THR A 338 40.79 -22.50 34.25
N CYS A 339 41.38 -23.48 33.54
CA CYS A 339 42.09 -24.59 34.17
C CYS A 339 43.32 -24.09 34.96
N GLN A 340 44.14 -23.20 34.39
CA GLN A 340 45.27 -22.57 35.07
C GLN A 340 44.82 -21.76 36.31
N GLN A 341 43.75 -20.97 36.19
CA GLN A 341 43.16 -20.22 37.31
C GLN A 341 42.63 -21.16 38.40
N GLN A 342 41.96 -22.26 38.05
CA GLN A 342 41.52 -23.27 39.03
C GLN A 342 42.71 -23.95 39.72
N MET A 343 43.79 -24.24 39.01
CA MET A 343 44.99 -24.83 39.60
C MET A 343 45.69 -23.84 40.54
N ALA A 344 45.89 -22.59 40.12
CA ALA A 344 46.41 -21.53 40.97
C ALA A 344 45.52 -21.29 42.20
N PHE A 345 44.20 -21.29 42.05
CA PHE A 345 43.26 -21.16 43.18
C PHE A 345 43.33 -22.36 44.14
N LYS A 346 43.48 -23.59 43.61
CA LYS A 346 43.70 -24.80 44.43
C LYS A 346 45.05 -24.76 45.14
N GLU A 347 46.10 -24.23 44.53
CA GLU A 347 47.40 -24.04 45.17
C GLU A 347 47.36 -22.96 46.25
N MET A 348 46.70 -21.82 45.99
CA MET A 348 46.47 -20.78 47.00
C MET A 348 45.62 -21.31 48.17
N ARG A 349 44.56 -22.09 47.91
CA ARG A 349 43.81 -22.77 48.98
C ARG A 349 44.67 -23.77 49.74
N ARG A 350 45.49 -24.58 49.07
CA ARG A 350 46.40 -25.52 49.74
C ARG A 350 47.52 -24.80 50.53
N GLN A 351 47.93 -23.60 50.11
CA GLN A 351 48.86 -22.77 50.88
C GLN A 351 48.16 -22.17 52.10
N ALA A 352 46.97 -21.60 51.95
CA ALA A 352 46.16 -21.13 53.07
C ALA A 352 45.82 -22.26 54.06
N GLU A 353 45.42 -23.46 53.58
CA GLU A 353 45.20 -24.66 54.41
C GLU A 353 46.47 -25.09 55.13
N LYS A 354 47.65 -24.97 54.52
CA LYS A 354 48.94 -25.23 55.20
C LYS A 354 49.30 -24.15 56.22
N GLU A 355 49.03 -22.89 55.93
CA GLU A 355 49.25 -21.78 56.86
C GLU A 355 48.28 -21.86 58.05
N GLU A 356 47.03 -22.26 57.81
CA GLU A 356 46.03 -22.61 58.83
C GLU A 356 46.42 -23.87 59.59
N GLU A 357 46.93 -24.94 58.96
CA GLU A 357 47.46 -26.14 59.63
C GLU A 357 48.72 -25.84 60.44
N GLU A 358 49.58 -24.92 59.99
CA GLU A 358 50.77 -24.47 60.72
C GLU A 358 50.41 -23.53 61.86
N ALA A 359 49.48 -22.60 61.66
CA ALA A 359 48.93 -21.76 62.71
C ALA A 359 48.19 -22.62 63.74
N PHE A 360 47.43 -23.62 63.29
CA PHE A 360 46.78 -24.61 64.14
C PHE A 360 47.81 -25.50 64.84
N ARG A 361 48.89 -25.94 64.20
CA ARG A 361 49.99 -26.67 64.87
C ARG A 361 50.70 -25.80 65.89
N LYS A 362 51.00 -24.53 65.59
CA LYS A 362 51.63 -23.58 66.53
C LYS A 362 50.69 -23.28 67.70
N MET A 363 49.41 -23.04 67.43
CA MET A 363 48.35 -22.84 68.43
C MET A 363 48.10 -24.11 69.25
N MET A 364 48.14 -25.30 68.65
CA MET A 364 47.92 -26.58 69.33
C MET A 364 49.17 -27.01 70.11
N MET A 365 50.39 -26.70 69.66
CA MET A 365 51.63 -26.86 70.44
C MET A 365 51.66 -25.90 71.62
N ALA A 366 51.28 -24.63 71.43
CA ALA A 366 51.14 -23.67 72.52
C ALA A 366 50.04 -24.10 73.50
N LYS A 367 48.90 -24.56 72.99
CA LYS A 367 47.80 -25.11 73.79
C LYS A 367 48.20 -26.40 74.50
N PHE A 368 49.02 -27.29 73.91
CA PHE A 368 49.57 -28.45 74.61
C PHE A 368 50.60 -28.05 75.67
N ALA A 369 51.40 -27.01 75.46
CA ALA A 369 52.30 -26.48 76.48
C ALA A 369 51.55 -25.77 77.64
N GLU A 370 50.38 -25.19 77.37
CA GLU A 370 49.47 -24.69 78.41
C GLU A 370 48.64 -25.81 79.06
N ASP A 371 48.19 -26.81 78.30
CA ASP A 371 47.45 -27.97 78.79
C ASP A 371 48.35 -28.89 79.63
N ASP A 372 49.64 -29.10 79.31
CA ASP A 372 50.63 -29.78 80.16
C ASP A 372 50.82 -29.05 81.51
N ARG A 373 50.69 -27.72 81.52
CA ARG A 373 50.67 -26.89 82.74
C ARG A 373 49.34 -26.95 83.49
N LEU A 374 48.25 -27.29 82.83
CA LEU A 374 46.89 -27.35 83.38
C LEU A 374 46.39 -28.79 83.67
N GLU A 375 47.08 -29.82 83.19
CA GLU A 375 46.69 -31.24 83.34
C GLU A 375 46.91 -31.77 84.77
N GLN A 376 47.68 -31.06 85.60
CA GLN A 376 47.71 -31.32 87.05
C GLN A 376 46.47 -30.80 87.81
N MET A 377 45.58 -30.00 87.20
CA MET A 377 44.42 -29.41 87.90
C MET A 377 43.12 -29.40 87.05
N ASN A 378 42.20 -30.30 87.43
CA ASN A 378 40.74 -30.35 87.11
C ASN A 378 40.27 -31.26 85.95
N ALA A 379 40.11 -32.55 86.25
CA ALA A 379 39.44 -33.53 85.39
C ALA A 379 37.94 -33.23 85.06
N GLN A 380 37.31 -32.26 85.72
CA GLN A 380 35.88 -31.98 85.57
C GLN A 380 35.53 -31.13 84.33
N LYS A 381 36.47 -30.32 83.80
CA LYS A 381 36.20 -29.42 82.65
C LYS A 381 36.17 -30.12 81.28
N ARG A 382 36.72 -31.34 81.15
CA ARG A 382 36.79 -32.08 79.87
C ARG A 382 35.42 -32.49 79.32
N ARG A 383 34.47 -32.85 80.19
CA ARG A 383 33.10 -33.24 79.78
C ARG A 383 32.28 -32.07 79.23
N MET A 384 32.47 -30.85 79.73
CA MET A 384 31.76 -29.66 79.23
C MET A 384 32.23 -29.26 77.83
N LYS A 385 33.55 -29.12 77.62
CA LYS A 385 34.10 -28.74 76.30
C LYS A 385 33.81 -29.76 75.19
N GLN A 386 33.75 -31.05 75.51
CA GLN A 386 33.35 -32.07 74.53
C GLN A 386 31.86 -32.01 74.15
N LEU A 387 30.99 -31.53 75.05
CA LEU A 387 29.58 -31.26 74.72
C LEU A 387 29.43 -29.97 73.91
N GLU A 388 30.24 -28.95 74.18
CA GLU A 388 30.29 -27.71 73.40
C GLU A 388 30.74 -27.98 71.96
N HIS A 389 31.85 -28.68 71.75
CA HIS A 389 32.31 -29.03 70.40
C HIS A 389 31.36 -29.96 69.62
N LYS A 390 30.65 -30.88 70.30
CA LYS A 390 29.60 -31.66 69.63
C LYS A 390 28.44 -30.77 69.15
N ARG A 391 28.00 -29.83 69.98
CA ARG A 391 26.96 -28.85 69.61
C ARG A 391 27.40 -27.90 68.50
N GLU A 392 28.69 -27.53 68.43
CA GLU A 392 29.25 -26.71 67.35
C GLU A 392 29.26 -27.47 66.01
N VAL A 393 29.64 -28.75 66.01
CA VAL A 393 29.62 -29.60 64.80
C VAL A 393 28.19 -29.91 64.36
N GLU A 394 27.27 -30.18 65.30
CA GLU A 394 25.84 -30.36 65.00
C GLU A 394 25.24 -29.10 64.37
N LYS A 395 25.56 -27.90 64.88
CA LYS A 395 25.17 -26.62 64.27
C LYS A 395 25.70 -26.47 62.84
N LEU A 396 26.97 -26.77 62.59
CA LEU A 396 27.55 -26.69 61.23
C LEU A 396 26.89 -27.67 60.23
N ILE A 397 26.37 -28.80 60.71
CA ILE A 397 25.62 -29.76 59.90
C ILE A 397 24.18 -29.28 59.68
N GLU A 398 23.52 -28.74 60.71
CA GLU A 398 22.20 -28.10 60.58
C GLU A 398 22.23 -26.90 59.63
N ASP A 399 23.23 -26.02 59.76
CA ASP A 399 23.35 -24.83 58.91
C ASP A 399 23.64 -25.20 57.45
N ARG A 400 24.41 -26.27 57.19
CA ARG A 400 24.59 -26.81 55.82
C ARG A 400 23.29 -27.43 55.26
N ARG A 401 22.48 -28.09 56.10
CA ARG A 401 21.16 -28.59 55.68
C ARG A 401 20.20 -27.45 55.37
N ARG A 402 20.14 -26.42 56.22
CA ARG A 402 19.35 -25.19 56.00
C ARG A 402 19.77 -24.47 54.72
N GLN A 403 21.07 -24.40 54.42
CA GLN A 403 21.57 -23.85 53.15
C GLN A 403 21.04 -24.65 51.95
N HIS A 404 21.20 -25.98 51.96
CA HIS A 404 20.69 -26.83 50.88
C HIS A 404 19.16 -26.80 50.74
N GLU A 405 18.41 -26.72 51.85
CA GLU A 405 16.95 -26.56 51.85
C GLU A 405 16.55 -25.20 51.27
N ALA A 406 17.26 -24.12 51.64
CA ALA A 406 17.05 -22.79 51.08
C ALA A 406 17.37 -22.72 49.58
N ASP A 407 18.48 -23.33 49.12
CA ASP A 407 18.87 -23.37 47.71
C ASP A 407 17.83 -24.15 46.87
N MET A 408 17.35 -25.29 47.37
CA MET A 408 16.26 -26.06 46.74
C MET A 408 14.94 -25.29 46.70
N GLU A 409 14.61 -24.54 47.75
CA GLU A 409 13.44 -23.66 47.76
C GLU A 409 13.58 -22.50 46.77
N LEU A 410 14.78 -21.92 46.62
CA LEU A 410 15.05 -20.86 45.64
C LEU A 410 14.90 -21.38 44.22
N GLU A 411 15.52 -22.51 43.87
CA GLU A 411 15.39 -23.13 42.55
C GLU A 411 13.93 -23.54 42.24
N ALA A 412 13.17 -24.01 43.23
CA ALA A 412 11.75 -24.31 43.07
C ALA A 412 10.91 -23.04 42.81
N LYS A 413 11.22 -21.92 43.50
CA LYS A 413 10.57 -20.61 43.29
C LYS A 413 10.94 -20.02 41.91
N GLU A 414 12.18 -20.14 41.48
CA GLU A 414 12.62 -19.71 40.14
C GLU A 414 11.90 -20.51 39.03
N ARG A 415 11.82 -21.84 39.16
CA ARG A 415 11.07 -22.69 38.22
C ARG A 415 9.56 -22.37 38.19
N ALA A 416 8.96 -22.04 39.33
CA ALA A 416 7.56 -21.60 39.38
C ALA A 416 7.37 -20.25 38.64
N ILE A 417 8.25 -19.27 38.87
CA ILE A 417 8.23 -17.96 38.19
C ILE A 417 8.43 -18.12 36.67
N GLU A 418 9.30 -19.04 36.23
CA GLU A 418 9.50 -19.31 34.81
C GLU A 418 8.27 -19.96 34.16
N GLN A 419 7.62 -20.92 34.84
CA GLN A 419 6.36 -21.51 34.39
C GLN A 419 5.22 -20.48 34.31
N GLU A 420 5.11 -19.56 35.29
CA GLU A 420 4.15 -18.45 35.24
C GLU A 420 4.41 -17.51 34.06
N ARG A 421 5.68 -17.15 33.81
CA ARG A 421 6.08 -16.34 32.64
C ARG A 421 5.77 -17.03 31.32
N GLU A 422 6.02 -18.33 31.21
CA GLU A 422 5.63 -19.10 30.02
C GLU A 422 4.11 -19.18 29.85
N ALA A 423 3.35 -19.40 30.93
CA ALA A 423 1.89 -19.45 30.88
C ALA A 423 1.30 -18.11 30.41
N LEU A 424 1.78 -16.98 30.96
CA LEU A 424 1.42 -15.63 30.51
C LEU A 424 1.79 -15.40 29.05
N ARG A 425 3.00 -15.83 28.61
CA ARG A 425 3.40 -15.73 27.20
C ARG A 425 2.49 -16.52 26.28
N ARG A 426 2.09 -17.75 26.66
CA ARG A 426 1.16 -18.60 25.88
C ARG A 426 -0.24 -17.98 25.82
N GLN A 427 -0.73 -17.39 26.92
CA GLN A 427 -2.00 -16.66 26.93
C GLN A 427 -1.97 -15.46 25.97
N ILE A 428 -0.90 -14.64 25.99
CA ILE A 428 -0.75 -13.51 25.07
C ILE A 428 -0.66 -13.97 23.61
N ILE A 429 0.01 -15.10 23.33
CA ILE A 429 0.05 -15.68 21.98
C ILE A 429 -1.36 -16.08 21.51
N GLU A 430 -2.14 -16.75 22.34
CA GLU A 430 -3.50 -17.18 21.98
C GLU A 430 -4.47 -15.97 21.84
N GLU A 431 -4.35 -14.94 22.68
CA GLU A 431 -5.08 -13.66 22.51
C GLU A 431 -4.74 -12.97 21.18
N GLU A 432 -3.46 -12.86 20.84
CA GLU A 432 -3.02 -12.21 19.60
C GLU A 432 -3.36 -13.07 18.36
N ARG A 433 -3.31 -14.40 18.47
CA ARG A 433 -3.83 -15.35 17.46
C ARG A 433 -5.31 -15.08 17.19
N GLN A 434 -6.15 -15.04 18.23
CA GLN A 434 -7.58 -14.73 18.08
C GLN A 434 -7.82 -13.32 17.53
N ARG A 435 -7.03 -12.32 17.94
CA ARG A 435 -7.12 -10.94 17.46
C ARG A 435 -6.77 -10.82 15.97
N LEU A 436 -5.72 -11.50 15.51
CA LEU A 436 -5.37 -11.61 14.09
C LEU A 436 -6.47 -12.31 13.30
N LEU A 437 -6.95 -13.45 13.79
CA LEU A 437 -8.05 -14.20 13.18
C LEU A 437 -9.32 -13.33 13.02
N LYS A 438 -9.75 -12.62 14.06
CA LYS A 438 -10.91 -11.70 14.00
C LYS A 438 -10.75 -10.57 12.98
N ARG A 439 -9.53 -10.02 12.82
CA ARG A 439 -9.24 -8.94 11.86
C ARG A 439 -9.23 -9.39 10.40
N HIS A 440 -8.84 -10.64 10.14
CA HIS A 440 -8.56 -11.13 8.79
C HIS A 440 -9.58 -12.14 8.26
N ALA A 441 -10.18 -13.00 9.11
CA ALA A 441 -11.07 -14.06 8.67
C ALA A 441 -12.32 -13.53 7.95
N THR A 442 -12.94 -12.45 8.43
CA THR A 442 -14.08 -11.79 7.77
C THR A 442 -13.73 -11.28 6.36
N LYS A 443 -12.52 -10.76 6.17
CA LYS A 443 -12.02 -10.26 4.88
C LYS A 443 -11.60 -11.37 3.92
N LEU A 444 -11.20 -12.52 4.46
CA LEU A 444 -10.72 -13.71 3.74
C LEU A 444 -11.76 -14.84 3.67
N LEU A 445 -13.02 -14.56 3.97
CA LEU A 445 -14.10 -15.53 3.89
C LEU A 445 -14.11 -16.18 2.49
N GLY A 446 -14.01 -17.50 2.45
CA GLY A 446 -13.92 -18.29 1.21
C GLY A 446 -12.52 -18.49 0.63
N TYR A 447 -11.47 -17.84 1.18
CA TYR A 447 -10.06 -17.96 0.74
C TYR A 447 -9.10 -18.37 1.88
N LEU A 448 -9.64 -18.74 3.04
CA LEU A 448 -8.89 -19.19 4.21
C LEU A 448 -8.23 -20.58 3.98
N PRO A 449 -6.92 -20.74 4.27
CA PRO A 449 -6.24 -22.04 4.21
C PRO A 449 -6.86 -23.10 5.14
N LYS A 450 -6.83 -24.36 4.69
CA LYS A 450 -7.29 -25.52 5.49
C LYS A 450 -6.50 -25.62 6.81
N GLY A 451 -7.19 -25.94 7.91
CA GLY A 451 -6.58 -26.13 9.24
C GLY A 451 -6.16 -24.86 9.99
N LEU A 452 -6.55 -23.66 9.52
CA LEU A 452 -6.16 -22.39 10.15
C LEU A 452 -7.06 -21.98 11.33
N LEU A 453 -8.31 -22.46 11.36
CA LEU A 453 -9.28 -22.29 12.45
C LEU A 453 -9.48 -23.63 13.19
N ARG A 454 -9.45 -23.59 14.52
CA ARG A 454 -9.90 -24.66 15.43
C ARG A 454 -11.41 -24.57 15.63
N GLU A 455 -12.02 -25.63 16.17
CA GLU A 455 -13.45 -25.65 16.47
C GLU A 455 -13.82 -24.58 17.51
N ASP A 456 -13.01 -24.42 18.55
CA ASP A 456 -13.16 -23.37 19.59
C ASP A 456 -13.08 -21.94 19.01
N ASP A 457 -12.29 -21.73 17.95
CA ASP A 457 -12.17 -20.41 17.33
C ASP A 457 -13.50 -19.98 16.69
N LEU A 458 -14.29 -20.92 16.15
CA LEU A 458 -15.59 -20.64 15.52
C LEU A 458 -16.60 -20.05 16.52
N GLU A 459 -16.46 -20.34 17.82
CA GLU A 459 -17.31 -19.75 18.87
C GLU A 459 -17.12 -18.24 19.04
N HIS A 460 -16.01 -17.70 18.53
CA HIS A 460 -15.61 -16.30 18.67
C HIS A 460 -16.01 -15.42 17.47
N PHE A 461 -16.73 -15.97 16.49
CA PHE A 461 -17.22 -15.28 15.28
C PHE A 461 -18.75 -15.22 15.20
N ASP A 462 -19.26 -14.27 14.42
CA ASP A 462 -20.69 -14.07 14.19
C ASP A 462 -21.37 -15.27 13.50
N GLU A 463 -22.68 -15.44 13.70
CA GLU A 463 -23.43 -16.57 13.13
C GLU A 463 -23.31 -16.67 11.60
N ASP A 464 -23.29 -15.53 10.90
CA ASP A 464 -23.22 -15.49 9.44
C ASP A 464 -21.86 -15.98 8.93
N PHE A 465 -20.79 -15.70 9.67
CA PHE A 465 -19.47 -16.27 9.39
C PHE A 465 -19.48 -17.79 9.59
N ARG A 466 -20.06 -18.29 10.70
CA ARG A 466 -20.17 -19.73 10.99
C ARG A 466 -21.00 -20.47 9.93
N LYS A 467 -22.12 -19.89 9.51
CA LYS A 467 -22.98 -20.44 8.45
C LYS A 467 -22.19 -20.56 7.15
N ASN A 468 -21.68 -19.44 6.62
CA ASN A 468 -20.97 -19.41 5.34
C ASN A 468 -19.71 -20.28 5.31
N PHE A 469 -18.97 -20.39 6.42
CA PHE A 469 -17.82 -21.29 6.53
C PHE A 469 -18.24 -22.77 6.47
N LYS A 470 -19.31 -23.16 7.18
CA LYS A 470 -19.82 -24.54 7.18
C LYS A 470 -20.47 -24.93 5.85
N THR A 471 -21.23 -24.06 5.20
CA THR A 471 -21.87 -24.37 3.90
C THR A 471 -20.82 -24.68 2.83
N ARG A 472 -19.76 -23.87 2.74
CA ARG A 472 -18.65 -24.13 1.80
C ARG A 472 -17.79 -25.34 2.17
N GLN A 473 -17.71 -25.72 3.45
CA GLN A 473 -17.09 -26.99 3.81
C GLN A 473 -17.85 -28.15 3.15
N ALA A 474 -19.19 -28.12 3.11
CA ALA A 474 -19.98 -29.12 2.40
C ALA A 474 -19.75 -29.09 0.87
N ASP A 475 -19.72 -27.91 0.24
CA ASP A 475 -19.45 -27.77 -1.21
C ASP A 475 -18.02 -28.20 -1.62
N ILE A 476 -17.05 -28.19 -0.70
CA ILE A 476 -15.67 -28.64 -0.96
C ILE A 476 -15.52 -30.16 -0.70
N PHE A 477 -16.49 -30.78 -0.04
CA PHE A 477 -16.57 -32.24 0.15
C PHE A 477 -17.42 -32.95 -0.94
N SER A 478 -18.05 -32.22 -1.86
CA SER A 478 -18.50 -32.80 -3.13
C SER A 478 -17.31 -32.98 -4.06
N ASP A 479 -16.89 -34.24 -4.16
CA ASP A 479 -15.80 -34.78 -4.97
C ASP A 479 -15.86 -34.38 -6.45
N ASP A 480 -15.09 -33.35 -6.84
CA ASP A 480 -14.54 -33.23 -8.21
C ASP A 480 -13.35 -32.25 -8.30
N GLY A 481 -12.25 -32.70 -8.91
CA GLY A 481 -11.34 -31.85 -9.70
C GLY A 481 -10.41 -30.83 -9.02
N TRP A 482 -9.54 -31.24 -8.09
CA TRP A 482 -8.22 -30.57 -7.87
C TRP A 482 -7.09 -31.58 -7.66
N GLU A 483 -6.96 -32.55 -8.56
CA GLU A 483 -5.65 -33.16 -8.82
C GLU A 483 -4.84 -32.21 -9.71
N GLY A 484 -3.54 -32.09 -9.44
CA GLY A 484 -2.67 -31.12 -10.12
C GLY A 484 -2.05 -31.69 -11.39
N ASP A 485 -1.71 -30.79 -12.31
CA ASP A 485 -0.64 -31.01 -13.29
C ASP A 485 0.60 -30.21 -12.83
N ASP A 486 1.76 -30.87 -12.87
CA ASP A 486 3.11 -30.29 -12.70
C ASP A 486 3.56 -29.48 -13.95
#